data_AF-A0A1S1XZG0-F1
#
_entry.id   AF-A0A1S1XZG0-F1
#
_cell.length_a   1.000
_cell.length_b   1.000
_cell.length_c   1.000
_cell.angle_alpha   90.00
_cell.angle_beta   90.00
_cell.angle_gamma   90.00
#
_symmetry.space_group_name_H-M   'P 1'
#
loop_
_entity.id
_entity.type
_entity.pdbx_description
1 polymer ?
#
loop_
_entity_poly.entity_id
_entity_poly.type
_entity_poly.pdbx_seq_one_letter_code
_entity_poly.pdbx_strand_id
1 'polypeptide(L)'
;MKLQVLLLFTVITATSAEGAEFLETHLEENGARLTLTRSDGSNFPAPRIEDQDGFSKPAVSANKRYAGWLAMYRNQGTSYPQPILLAVLGPESRLRRFTGDFGMIYGWCFTGDSRSVVYKYQFPHGVSPIGFEMRRLADGKLQRKIQITPIAPDANEDEVIGGSAPAWTQCAQASSIAE
;
A
#
# COMPACT_ATOMS: atom_id res chain seq x y z
N MET A 1 -65.98 -26.16 -6.30
CA MET A 1 -65.22 -24.91 -6.51
C MET A 1 -63.88 -25.05 -5.78
N LYS A 2 -62.78 -25.31 -6.50
CA LYS A 2 -61.44 -25.47 -5.90
C LYS A 2 -60.59 -24.28 -6.30
N LEU A 3 -60.20 -23.47 -5.33
CA LEU A 3 -59.39 -22.27 -5.49
C LEU A 3 -57.91 -22.71 -5.50
N GLN A 4 -57.26 -22.70 -6.66
CA GLN A 4 -55.83 -22.91 -6.78
C GLN A 4 -55.12 -21.59 -6.45
N VAL A 5 -54.43 -21.56 -5.31
CA VAL A 5 -53.55 -20.46 -4.93
C VAL A 5 -52.23 -20.66 -5.68
N LEU A 6 -51.95 -19.77 -6.63
CA LEU A 6 -50.69 -19.72 -7.37
C LEU A 6 -49.66 -18.94 -6.50
N LEU A 7 -48.72 -19.65 -5.88
CA LEU A 7 -47.59 -19.02 -5.18
C LEU A 7 -46.57 -18.55 -6.22
N LEU A 8 -46.44 -17.23 -6.38
CA LEU A 8 -45.41 -16.61 -7.19
C LEU A 8 -44.10 -16.55 -6.37
N PHE A 9 -43.12 -17.38 -6.71
CA PHE A 9 -41.77 -17.31 -6.13
C PHE A 9 -41.00 -16.17 -6.81
N THR A 10 -40.91 -15.01 -6.17
CA THR A 10 -40.04 -13.91 -6.60
C THR A 10 -38.60 -14.28 -6.23
N VAL A 11 -37.81 -14.72 -7.20
CA VAL A 11 -36.36 -14.93 -7.03
C VAL A 11 -35.70 -13.55 -7.00
N ILE A 12 -35.36 -13.07 -5.80
CA ILE A 12 -34.55 -11.87 -5.63
C ILE A 12 -33.10 -12.26 -5.95
N THR A 13 -32.66 -12.03 -7.18
CA THR A 13 -31.23 -12.05 -7.50
C THR A 13 -30.58 -10.86 -6.81
N ALA A 14 -29.99 -11.09 -5.64
CA ALA A 14 -29.11 -10.13 -5.02
C ALA A 14 -27.87 -9.97 -5.91
N THR A 15 -27.86 -8.95 -6.77
CA THR A 15 -26.63 -8.42 -7.31
C THR A 15 -25.87 -7.84 -6.12
N SER A 16 -24.98 -8.63 -5.52
CA SER A 16 -23.95 -8.08 -4.65
C SER A 16 -23.27 -7.00 -5.48
N ALA A 17 -23.41 -5.75 -5.07
CA ALA A 17 -22.64 -4.65 -5.62
C ALA A 17 -21.19 -4.93 -5.25
N GLU A 18 -20.51 -5.73 -6.05
CA GLU A 18 -19.09 -5.94 -5.96
C GLU A 18 -18.48 -4.57 -6.26
N GLY A 19 -17.91 -3.94 -5.22
CA GLY A 19 -17.40 -2.58 -5.33
C GLY A 19 -16.41 -2.50 -6.49
N ALA A 20 -16.56 -1.48 -7.34
CA ALA A 20 -15.79 -1.37 -8.56
C ALA A 20 -14.28 -1.50 -8.30
N GLU A 21 -13.63 -2.32 -9.13
CA GLU A 21 -12.22 -2.69 -9.03
C GLU A 21 -11.33 -1.49 -9.34
N PHE A 22 -10.18 -1.36 -8.68
CA PHE A 22 -9.15 -0.40 -9.04
C PHE A 22 -8.44 -0.86 -10.32
N LEU A 23 -8.41 -0.02 -11.35
CA LEU A 23 -7.72 -0.33 -12.59
C LEU A 23 -6.35 0.34 -12.66
N GLU A 24 -6.30 1.62 -12.30
CA GLU A 24 -5.13 2.45 -12.51
C GLU A 24 -5.00 3.53 -11.43
N THR A 25 -3.77 3.98 -11.26
CA THR A 25 -3.40 5.12 -10.43
C THR A 25 -2.62 6.11 -11.28
N HIS A 26 -3.00 7.38 -11.26
CA HIS A 26 -2.31 8.44 -11.99
C HIS A 26 -1.73 9.48 -11.03
N LEU A 27 -0.41 9.61 -11.03
CA LEU A 27 0.29 10.62 -10.25
C LEU A 27 0.40 11.90 -11.07
N GLU A 28 -0.07 13.01 -10.52
CA GLU A 28 -0.17 14.29 -11.22
C GLU A 28 0.61 15.37 -10.46
N GLU A 29 0.99 16.44 -11.15
CA GLU A 29 1.55 17.65 -10.53
C GLU A 29 2.77 17.32 -9.63
N ASN A 30 3.69 16.49 -10.13
CA ASN A 30 4.87 15.99 -9.40
C ASN A 30 4.53 15.34 -8.04
N GLY A 31 3.39 14.66 -7.96
CA GLY A 31 2.94 13.98 -6.74
C GLY A 31 2.10 14.84 -5.80
N ALA A 32 1.72 16.06 -6.18
CA ALA A 32 0.78 16.85 -5.37
C ALA A 32 -0.62 16.20 -5.33
N ARG A 33 -1.00 15.51 -6.41
CA ARG A 33 -2.30 14.82 -6.56
C ARG A 33 -2.11 13.39 -7.08
N LEU A 34 -2.97 12.50 -6.59
CA LEU A 34 -3.08 11.12 -7.03
C LEU A 34 -4.56 10.86 -7.37
N THR A 35 -4.82 10.40 -8.59
CA THR A 35 -6.15 9.99 -9.05
C THR A 35 -6.23 8.47 -9.12
N LEU A 36 -7.35 7.91 -8.66
CA LEU A 36 -7.65 6.48 -8.71
C LEU A 36 -8.77 6.24 -9.73
N THR A 37 -8.54 5.32 -10.68
CA THR A 37 -9.50 4.92 -11.70
C THR A 37 -10.10 3.56 -11.34
N ARG A 38 -11.43 3.44 -11.43
CA ARG A 38 -12.15 2.19 -11.18
C ARG A 38 -12.77 1.58 -12.43
N SER A 39 -13.15 0.32 -12.35
CA SER A 39 -13.74 -0.47 -13.45
C SER A 39 -15.10 0.02 -13.94
N ASP A 40 -15.79 0.84 -13.15
CA ASP A 40 -17.02 1.53 -13.53
C ASP A 40 -16.76 2.84 -14.30
N GLY A 41 -15.49 3.15 -14.59
CA GLY A 41 -15.06 4.38 -15.26
C GLY A 41 -14.97 5.59 -14.33
N SER A 42 -15.27 5.44 -13.03
CA SER A 42 -15.13 6.53 -12.08
C SER A 42 -13.66 6.86 -11.83
N ASN A 43 -13.38 8.17 -11.74
CA ASN A 43 -12.10 8.72 -11.36
C ASN A 43 -12.30 9.58 -10.11
N PHE A 44 -11.49 9.39 -9.08
CA PHE A 44 -11.57 10.19 -7.87
C PHE A 44 -10.19 10.40 -7.25
N PRO A 45 -9.97 11.53 -6.54
CA PRO A 45 -8.71 11.76 -5.86
C PRO A 45 -8.51 10.75 -4.73
N ALA A 46 -7.29 10.23 -4.61
CA ALA A 46 -6.90 9.44 -3.45
C ALA A 46 -7.09 10.28 -2.18
N PRO A 47 -7.69 9.73 -1.11
CA PRO A 47 -7.89 10.45 0.14
C PRO A 47 -6.56 10.96 0.71
N ARG A 48 -6.51 12.24 1.06
CA ARG A 48 -5.37 12.81 1.80
C ARG A 48 -5.44 12.40 3.27
N ILE A 49 -4.27 12.17 3.83
CA ILE A 49 -4.08 12.02 5.28
C ILE A 49 -3.70 13.40 5.83
N GLU A 50 -4.08 13.67 7.07
CA GLU A 50 -3.73 14.92 7.77
C GLU A 50 -2.23 15.22 7.62
N ASP A 51 -1.90 16.47 7.33
CA ASP A 51 -0.55 17.01 7.11
C ASP A 51 0.28 16.34 5.99
N GLN A 52 -0.34 15.50 5.16
CA GLN A 52 0.33 14.95 3.98
C GLN A 52 0.64 16.09 3.00
N ASP A 53 1.85 16.14 2.45
CA ASP A 53 2.25 17.10 1.42
C ASP A 53 2.03 16.55 0.00
N GLY A 54 2.25 15.25 -0.19
CA GLY A 54 2.18 14.64 -1.52
C GLY A 54 2.06 13.12 -1.48
N PHE A 55 2.09 12.54 -2.68
CA PHE A 55 1.93 11.13 -2.95
C PHE A 55 3.17 10.62 -3.69
N SER A 56 3.60 9.40 -3.43
CA SER A 56 4.60 8.73 -4.27
C SER A 56 4.35 7.23 -4.34
N LYS A 57 4.94 6.59 -5.36
CA LYS A 57 4.88 5.14 -5.60
C LYS A 57 3.46 4.56 -5.51
N PRO A 58 2.48 5.09 -6.24
CA PRO A 58 1.16 4.49 -6.24
C PRO A 58 1.20 3.12 -6.92
N ALA A 59 0.41 2.18 -6.44
CA ALA A 59 0.26 0.87 -7.06
C ALA A 59 -1.13 0.28 -6.80
N VAL A 60 -1.54 -0.63 -7.69
CA VAL A 60 -2.78 -1.41 -7.58
C VAL A 60 -2.43 -2.88 -7.34
N SER A 61 -3.15 -3.53 -6.44
CA SER A 61 -3.00 -4.97 -6.17
C SER A 61 -3.40 -5.82 -7.37
N ALA A 62 -2.83 -7.02 -7.52
CA ALA A 62 -3.10 -7.89 -8.67
C ALA A 62 -4.57 -8.30 -8.81
N ASN A 63 -5.29 -8.48 -7.69
CA ASN A 63 -6.73 -8.74 -7.69
C ASN A 63 -7.58 -7.46 -7.83
N LYS A 64 -6.95 -6.30 -8.01
CA LYS A 64 -7.60 -4.99 -8.21
C LYS A 64 -8.50 -4.52 -7.06
N ARG A 65 -8.46 -5.16 -5.90
CA ARG A 65 -9.30 -4.78 -4.75
C ARG A 65 -8.69 -3.70 -3.86
N TYR A 66 -7.40 -3.43 -4.05
CA TYR A 66 -6.65 -2.46 -3.29
C TYR A 66 -5.83 -1.54 -4.19
N ALA A 67 -5.77 -0.27 -3.79
CA ALA A 67 -4.81 0.71 -4.28
C ALA A 67 -4.01 1.24 -3.09
N GLY A 68 -2.72 1.49 -3.26
CA GLY A 68 -1.86 2.01 -2.20
C GLY A 68 -0.86 3.03 -2.71
N TRP A 69 -0.31 3.83 -1.80
CA TRP A 69 0.68 4.88 -2.08
C TRP A 69 1.46 5.22 -0.82
N LEU A 70 2.65 5.80 -1.00
CA LEU A 70 3.37 6.44 0.09
C LEU A 70 2.84 7.87 0.28
N ALA A 71 2.47 8.20 1.51
CA ALA A 71 2.13 9.55 1.92
C ALA A 71 3.43 10.28 2.30
N MET A 72 3.67 11.41 1.63
CA MET A 72 4.87 12.23 1.79
C MET A 72 4.60 13.36 2.80
N TYR A 73 5.55 13.61 3.71
CA TYR A 73 5.42 14.62 4.76
C TYR A 73 6.69 15.48 4.85
N ARG A 74 6.56 16.80 4.87
CA ARG A 74 7.64 17.71 5.26
C ARG A 74 7.76 17.66 6.77
N ASN A 75 8.83 17.04 7.24
CA ASN A 75 9.23 17.19 8.62
C ASN A 75 9.97 18.53 8.78
N GLN A 76 9.89 19.17 9.96
CA GLN A 76 10.59 20.43 10.25
C GLN A 76 12.13 20.30 10.22
N GLY A 77 12.66 19.08 10.08
CA GLY A 77 14.10 18.79 10.04
C GLY A 77 14.69 18.44 8.67
N THR A 78 13.89 18.38 7.60
CA THR A 78 14.40 18.03 6.25
C THR A 78 13.98 19.03 5.19
N SER A 79 14.81 19.19 4.16
CA SER A 79 14.52 20.06 3.00
C SER A 79 13.55 19.42 2.00
N TYR A 80 13.25 18.12 2.15
CA TYR A 80 12.42 17.34 1.25
C TYR A 80 11.33 16.56 2.01
N PRO A 81 10.17 16.29 1.38
CA PRO A 81 9.13 15.43 1.95
C PRO A 81 9.61 13.98 2.13
N GLN A 82 9.19 13.35 3.21
CA GLN A 82 9.62 12.01 3.63
C GLN A 82 8.44 11.01 3.56
N PRO A 83 8.63 9.80 2.99
CA PRO A 83 7.59 8.77 2.93
C PRO A 83 7.50 7.98 4.24
N ILE A 84 6.94 8.55 5.31
CA ILE A 84 6.88 7.88 6.62
C ILE A 84 5.67 6.95 6.79
N LEU A 85 4.70 7.01 5.87
CA LEU A 85 3.44 6.28 5.97
C LEU A 85 3.05 5.67 4.63
N LEU A 86 2.68 4.39 4.65
CA LEU A 86 2.08 3.67 3.55
C LEU A 86 0.58 3.61 3.73
N ALA A 87 -0.16 4.18 2.78
CA ALA A 87 -1.60 4.20 2.74
C ALA A 87 -2.11 3.11 1.79
N VAL A 88 -3.16 2.40 2.19
CA VAL A 88 -3.83 1.41 1.33
C VAL A 88 -5.33 1.58 1.43
N LEU A 89 -5.96 1.92 0.31
CA LEU A 89 -7.41 1.97 0.14
C LEU A 89 -7.93 0.62 -0.34
N GLY A 90 -8.89 0.05 0.37
CA GLY A 90 -9.51 -1.23 0.02
C GLY A 90 -11.02 -1.14 -0.23
N PRO A 91 -11.70 -2.30 -0.19
CA PRO A 91 -13.16 -2.39 -0.27
C PRO A 91 -13.85 -1.48 0.75
N GLU A 92 -15.07 -1.03 0.42
CA GLU A 92 -15.87 -0.12 1.26
C GLU A 92 -15.15 1.19 1.60
N SER A 93 -14.21 1.61 0.73
CA SER A 93 -13.37 2.80 0.91
C SER A 93 -12.59 2.80 2.23
N ARG A 94 -12.27 1.61 2.77
CA ARG A 94 -11.52 1.48 4.02
C ARG A 94 -10.05 1.82 3.78
N LEU A 95 -9.62 2.94 4.36
CA LEU A 95 -8.22 3.39 4.33
C LEU A 95 -7.42 2.79 5.49
N ARG A 96 -6.34 2.10 5.17
CA ARG A 96 -5.35 1.59 6.12
C ARG A 96 -4.07 2.37 6.03
N ARG A 97 -3.38 2.46 7.16
CA ARG A 97 -2.13 3.19 7.32
C ARG A 97 -1.12 2.26 7.98
N PHE A 98 0.08 2.22 7.42
CA PHE A 98 1.18 1.41 7.91
C PHE A 98 2.42 2.30 8.06
N THR A 99 3.13 2.11 9.17
CA THR A 99 4.40 2.78 9.45
C THR A 99 5.46 1.72 9.74
N GLY A 100 6.72 2.09 9.54
CA GLY A 100 7.83 1.37 10.15
C GLY A 100 7.89 1.63 11.65
N ASP A 101 8.71 0.87 12.37
CA ASP A 101 9.07 1.19 13.76
C ASP A 101 9.94 2.46 13.82
N PHE A 102 10.63 2.78 12.73
CA PHE A 102 11.54 3.91 12.61
C PHE A 102 11.68 4.32 11.15
N GLY A 103 12.26 5.50 10.94
CA GLY A 103 12.71 5.96 9.63
C GLY A 103 11.59 6.17 8.61
N MET A 104 11.95 6.03 7.34
CA MET A 104 11.07 6.22 6.19
C MET A 104 10.82 4.89 5.49
N ILE A 105 9.71 4.77 4.77
CA ILE A 105 9.36 3.63 3.94
C ILE A 105 9.96 3.83 2.54
N TYR A 106 10.96 3.02 2.20
CA TYR A 106 11.71 3.13 0.95
C TYR A 106 11.16 2.27 -0.18
N GLY A 107 10.58 1.12 0.15
CA GLY A 107 10.08 0.17 -0.83
C GLY A 107 8.83 -0.52 -0.30
N TRP A 108 7.88 -0.80 -1.18
CA TRP A 108 6.68 -1.53 -0.81
C TRP A 108 6.04 -2.22 -2.02
N CYS A 109 5.23 -3.23 -1.74
CA CYS A 109 4.50 -4.01 -2.76
C CYS A 109 3.29 -4.69 -2.14
N PHE A 110 2.28 -4.97 -2.96
CA PHE A 110 1.30 -6.01 -2.65
C PHE A 110 1.91 -7.39 -2.89
N THR A 111 1.56 -8.37 -2.07
CA THR A 111 1.92 -9.76 -2.34
C THR A 111 1.19 -10.27 -3.59
N GLY A 112 1.74 -11.27 -4.27
CA GLY A 112 1.13 -11.82 -5.50
C GLY A 112 -0.28 -12.38 -5.30
N ASP A 113 -0.60 -12.88 -4.10
CA ASP A 113 -1.94 -13.32 -3.73
C ASP A 113 -2.90 -12.19 -3.33
N SER A 114 -2.41 -10.94 -3.32
CA SER A 114 -3.15 -9.73 -2.91
C SER A 114 -3.81 -9.84 -1.53
N ARG A 115 -3.21 -10.60 -0.60
CA ARG A 115 -3.67 -10.72 0.80
C ARG A 115 -2.89 -9.85 1.77
N SER A 116 -1.70 -9.42 1.37
CA SER A 116 -0.78 -8.71 2.24
C SER A 116 -0.07 -7.59 1.49
N VAL A 117 0.47 -6.66 2.28
CA VAL A 117 1.42 -5.65 1.82
C VAL A 117 2.74 -5.90 2.52
N VAL A 118 3.84 -5.76 1.77
CA VAL A 118 5.21 -5.82 2.30
C VAL A 118 5.83 -4.45 2.13
N TYR A 119 6.54 -3.97 3.13
CA TYR A 119 7.27 -2.69 3.04
C TYR A 119 8.59 -2.73 3.81
N LYS A 120 9.55 -1.99 3.26
CA LYS A 120 10.90 -1.79 3.77
C LYS A 120 11.03 -0.41 4.39
N TYR A 121 11.62 -0.30 5.57
CA TYR A 121 11.88 0.97 6.23
C TYR A 121 13.27 1.07 6.85
N GLN A 122 13.86 2.26 6.80
CA GLN A 122 15.17 2.58 7.35
C GLN A 122 15.35 4.09 7.58
N PHE A 123 16.37 4.49 8.34
CA PHE A 123 16.73 5.91 8.44
C PHE A 123 17.39 6.40 7.15
N PRO A 124 17.26 7.70 6.80
CA PRO A 124 17.92 8.25 5.62
C PRO A 124 19.44 8.28 5.68
N HIS A 125 20.00 8.39 6.87
CA HIS A 125 21.43 8.59 7.06
C HIS A 125 21.92 7.86 8.30
N GLY A 126 23.23 7.62 8.33
CA GLY A 126 23.93 6.99 9.45
C GLY A 126 23.83 5.46 9.45
N VAL A 127 24.44 4.87 10.46
CA VAL A 127 24.38 3.42 10.70
C VAL A 127 22.96 3.08 11.11
N SER A 128 22.21 2.40 10.24
CA SER A 128 20.80 2.13 10.48
C SER A 128 20.41 0.68 10.17
N PRO A 129 19.52 0.07 10.98
CA PRO A 129 18.95 -1.22 10.66
C PRO A 129 17.99 -1.10 9.48
N ILE A 130 17.81 -2.21 8.75
CA ILE A 130 16.82 -2.33 7.67
C ILE A 130 15.65 -3.16 8.19
N GLY A 131 14.48 -2.55 8.30
CA GLY A 131 13.25 -3.21 8.72
C GLY A 131 12.41 -3.65 7.52
N PHE A 132 11.81 -4.83 7.61
CA PHE A 132 10.73 -5.25 6.72
C PHE A 132 9.54 -5.75 7.51
N GLU A 133 8.34 -5.40 7.05
CA GLU A 133 7.10 -5.91 7.60
C GLU A 133 6.16 -6.41 6.51
N MET A 134 5.42 -7.48 6.85
CA MET A 134 4.30 -7.98 6.06
C MET A 134 3.02 -7.82 6.89
N ARG A 135 2.07 -7.04 6.37
CA ARG A 135 0.78 -6.74 7.01
C ARG A 135 -0.36 -7.29 6.19
N ARG A 136 -1.32 -7.95 6.83
CA ARG A 136 -2.53 -8.45 6.17
C ARG A 136 -3.44 -7.30 5.75
N LEU A 137 -3.92 -7.29 4.52
CA LEU A 137 -4.78 -6.24 3.97
C LEU A 137 -6.21 -6.24 4.53
N ALA A 138 -6.69 -7.39 5.03
CA ALA A 138 -8.04 -7.52 5.56
C ALA A 138 -8.26 -6.81 6.91
N ASP A 139 -7.21 -6.64 7.71
CA ASP A 139 -7.31 -6.06 9.07
C ASP A 139 -6.07 -5.30 9.53
N GLY A 140 -4.99 -5.31 8.77
CA GLY A 140 -3.72 -4.67 9.13
C GLY A 140 -2.85 -5.49 10.08
N LYS A 141 -3.21 -6.75 10.38
CA LYS A 141 -2.46 -7.59 11.31
C LYS A 141 -1.04 -7.85 10.79
N LEU A 142 -0.05 -7.71 11.66
CA LEU A 142 1.33 -8.14 11.40
C LEU A 142 1.39 -9.65 11.19
N GLN A 143 1.96 -10.08 10.08
CA GLN A 143 2.15 -11.49 9.75
C GLN A 143 3.61 -11.90 9.84
N ARG A 144 4.53 -11.05 9.35
CA ARG A 144 5.97 -11.28 9.39
C ARG A 144 6.70 -9.97 9.62
N LYS A 145 7.84 -10.07 10.29
CA LYS A 145 8.75 -8.96 10.53
C LYS A 145 10.18 -9.49 10.55
N ILE A 146 11.10 -8.73 9.98
CA ILE A 146 12.52 -8.92 10.19
C ILE A 146 13.19 -7.56 10.30
N GLN A 147 14.24 -7.52 11.11
CA GLN A 147 15.17 -6.41 11.15
C GLN A 147 16.56 -6.97 10.85
N ILE A 148 17.17 -6.45 9.80
CA ILE A 148 18.57 -6.74 9.47
C ILE A 148 19.43 -5.80 10.31
N THR A 149 20.54 -6.32 10.83
CA THR A 149 21.47 -5.57 11.66
C THR A 149 21.92 -4.29 10.98
N PRO A 150 22.27 -3.24 11.76
CA PRO A 150 22.67 -1.96 11.20
C PRO A 150 23.82 -2.11 10.20
N ILE A 151 23.68 -1.45 9.06
CA ILE A 151 24.72 -1.39 8.03
C ILE A 151 25.46 -0.06 8.11
N ALA A 152 26.75 -0.06 7.75
CA ALA A 152 27.50 1.18 7.63
C ALA A 152 26.95 2.05 6.48
N PRO A 153 27.08 3.38 6.52
CA PRO A 153 26.53 4.26 5.48
C PRO A 153 27.08 4.00 4.07
N ASP A 154 28.28 3.43 3.97
CA ASP A 154 28.98 3.07 2.73
C ASP A 154 28.80 1.60 2.33
N ALA A 155 28.05 0.82 3.11
CA ALA A 155 27.77 -0.58 2.79
C ALA A 155 26.84 -0.69 1.58
N ASN A 156 27.07 -1.73 0.77
CA ASN A 156 26.15 -2.07 -0.32
C ASN A 156 24.87 -2.69 0.25
N GLU A 157 23.80 -1.91 0.29
CA GLU A 157 22.50 -2.33 0.83
C GLU A 157 21.96 -3.58 0.12
N ASP A 158 22.08 -3.65 -1.21
CA ASP A 158 21.57 -4.76 -2.01
C ASP A 158 22.30 -6.08 -1.70
N GLU A 159 23.62 -6.01 -1.44
CA GLU A 159 24.41 -7.18 -1.03
C GLU A 159 23.98 -7.67 0.35
N VAL A 160 23.81 -6.75 1.31
CA VAL A 160 23.39 -7.11 2.68
C VAL A 160 21.98 -7.71 2.67
N ILE A 161 21.05 -7.10 1.94
CA ILE A 161 19.68 -7.59 1.76
C ILE A 161 19.72 -8.96 1.06
N GLY A 162 20.49 -9.11 -0.02
CA GLY A 162 20.59 -10.36 -0.78
C GLY A 162 21.10 -11.54 0.05
N GLY A 163 21.99 -11.30 1.01
CA GLY A 163 22.51 -12.35 1.90
C GLY A 163 21.64 -12.65 3.13
N SER A 164 20.76 -11.72 3.53
CA SER A 164 20.11 -11.78 4.87
C SER A 164 18.58 -11.75 4.83
N ALA A 165 17.98 -11.20 3.77
CA ALA A 165 16.56 -10.96 3.72
C ALA A 165 15.81 -12.21 3.19
N PRO A 166 14.78 -12.71 3.90
CA PRO A 166 13.99 -13.82 3.42
C PRO A 166 13.26 -13.49 2.11
N ALA A 167 13.00 -14.49 1.26
CA ALA A 167 12.33 -14.30 -0.05
C ALA A 167 11.01 -13.51 -0.01
N TRP A 168 10.27 -13.55 1.11
CA TRP A 168 9.02 -12.79 1.24
C TRP A 168 9.21 -11.26 1.24
N THR A 169 10.44 -10.77 1.42
CA THR A 169 10.75 -9.32 1.36
C THR A 169 11.02 -8.83 -0.06
N GLN A 170 11.28 -9.73 -1.00
CA GLN A 170 11.91 -9.43 -2.30
C GLN A 170 11.23 -8.31 -3.07
N CYS A 171 9.89 -8.29 -3.13
CA CYS A 171 9.18 -7.26 -3.90
C CYS A 171 9.26 -5.85 -3.31
N ALA A 172 9.68 -5.69 -2.05
CA ALA A 172 9.85 -4.40 -1.38
C ALA A 172 11.33 -3.98 -1.28
N GLN A 173 12.26 -4.78 -1.80
CA GLN A 173 13.70 -4.52 -1.65
C GLN A 173 14.19 -3.33 -2.49
N ALA A 174 13.53 -2.99 -3.60
CA ALA A 174 13.97 -1.89 -4.45
C ALA A 174 13.98 -0.53 -3.70
N SER A 175 15.19 -0.02 -3.44
CA SER A 175 15.43 1.36 -2.99
C SER A 175 15.38 2.29 -4.19
N SER A 176 14.20 2.74 -4.59
CA SER A 176 14.12 3.84 -5.55
C SER A 176 13.19 4.93 -5.03
N ILE A 177 13.66 5.75 -4.10
CA ILE A 177 13.10 7.10 -4.05
C ILE A 177 13.66 7.74 -5.33
N ALA A 178 12.87 7.79 -6.40
CA ALA A 178 13.25 8.59 -7.55
C ALA A 178 13.37 10.03 -7.03
N GLU A 179 14.56 10.61 -7.18
CA GLU A 179 14.80 12.05 -7.04
C GLU A 179 13.99 12.84 -8.06
#